data_AF-A0A5C7GS21-F1
#
_entry.id   AF-A0A5C7GS21-F1
#
_cell.length_a   1.000
_cell.length_b   1.000
_cell.length_c   1.000
_cell.angle_alpha   90.00
_cell.angle_beta   90.00
_cell.angle_gamma   90.00
#
_symmetry.space_group_name_H-M   'P 1'
#
loop_
_entity.id
_entity.type
_entity.pdbx_description
1 polymer ?
#
loop_
_entity_poly.entity_id
_entity_poly.type
_entity_poly.pdbx_seq_one_letter_code
_entity_poly.pdbx_strand_id
1 'polypeptide(L)'
;MAATSFAASGSISLAQHKANAFDFKQASLSPSISSFSPTLKPLIARVPTNNISSNGRSSLSVKMVSFSSVTPTTSLDFDTEVFKKEKISLAGHDEYIVRGGRDLFHLLPDAFKGIKQIGVIGWGSQGPAQAQNLRDSLAEAKSDVVVKASSIGLRKGSRSFAEARAAGFTEESGTLGDIYETISGSDLVLLLISDAAQFRCISFDVNSLRMQHRMLYIVDIILFVVALIFIYELQADNYEKIFSHMKPNSILGLSHGFLLGHLQSIGIDFPKNMSVIAVCPKGMGPSVRRLYVQGKEINGAGINASFADVDGRATDVALGWSIALGSPFTFATTLEQEYKSDIFGERGILLGAVHGVVECLFRKYTENGMSEDLAYKNTVECITGIVSKTISAKGMLAVYDSLSEDGKKEFEAAYSASYYPCMDILYECYEDVATGSEIRSVVLAGRRFYEKEGLPAFPMGKIDQTRMWKVGERVRATRPKGDLGPLYPFTAGVFVALMMAQIEVLRKKGHSYSEIINESLIEAVDSLNPFMHARGVSFMVDNCSTTARLGSRKWAPRFDYVLTQQALVAVDAGAPINQDLMSNFVSDPVHKAIDVCAQLRPTVDISVPADADFVRPELRQSQ
;
A
#
# COMPACT_ATOMS: atom_id res chain seq x y z
N MET A 1 -21.87 24.69 60.56
CA MET A 1 -21.62 25.87 61.42
C MET A 1 -21.20 27.01 60.51
N ALA A 2 -21.93 28.14 60.63
CA ALA A 2 -21.73 29.53 60.18
C ALA A 2 -20.70 29.83 59.06
N ALA A 3 -21.06 30.40 57.90
CA ALA A 3 -21.71 31.71 57.59
C ALA A 3 -20.68 32.86 57.42
N THR A 4 -20.55 33.44 56.21
CA THR A 4 -20.98 34.81 55.75
C THR A 4 -19.76 35.76 55.64
N SER A 5 -19.60 36.74 54.73
CA SER A 5 -20.53 37.60 53.95
C SER A 5 -19.84 38.35 52.78
N PHE A 6 -20.53 38.48 51.63
CA PHE A 6 -20.85 39.72 50.87
C PHE A 6 -19.89 40.94 50.79
N ALA A 7 -19.62 41.44 49.57
CA ALA A 7 -20.12 42.73 49.02
C ALA A 7 -19.56 43.04 47.61
N ALA A 8 -20.22 43.95 46.90
CA ALA A 8 -20.28 44.08 45.43
C ALA A 8 -19.68 45.39 44.85
N SER A 9 -19.51 45.43 43.52
CA SER A 9 -19.67 46.58 42.57
C SER A 9 -18.92 46.25 41.25
N GLY A 10 -19.27 46.59 40.01
CA GLY A 10 -20.38 47.27 39.31
C GLY A 10 -19.99 47.27 37.80
N SER A 11 -20.82 46.74 36.89
CA SER A 11 -21.59 47.41 35.82
C SER A 11 -20.93 47.64 34.43
N ILE A 12 -21.79 47.49 33.39
CA ILE A 12 -21.79 47.94 31.96
C ILE A 12 -21.80 46.73 30.98
N SER A 13 -22.57 46.59 29.89
CA SER A 13 -23.82 47.15 29.32
C SER A 13 -24.15 46.29 28.07
N LEU A 14 -25.42 46.05 27.76
CA LEU A 14 -25.93 45.27 26.60
C LEU A 14 -26.22 46.17 25.38
N ALA A 15 -26.00 45.65 24.17
CA ALA A 15 -26.65 46.13 22.94
C ALA A 15 -26.99 44.97 21.97
N GLN A 16 -28.27 44.87 21.62
CA GLN A 16 -28.85 44.04 20.55
C GLN A 16 -29.01 44.87 19.27
N HIS A 17 -28.84 44.28 18.08
CA HIS A 17 -29.26 44.88 16.81
C HIS A 17 -30.15 43.94 15.98
N LYS A 18 -31.14 44.57 15.33
CA LYS A 18 -32.32 44.04 14.64
C LYS A 18 -32.05 43.52 13.23
N ALA A 19 -32.96 42.65 12.79
CA ALA A 19 -33.13 42.10 11.45
C ALA A 19 -33.57 43.14 10.38
N ASN A 20 -33.27 42.86 9.11
CA ASN A 20 -34.03 43.33 7.94
C ASN A 20 -33.92 42.30 6.80
N ALA A 21 -35.08 41.94 6.25
CA ALA A 21 -35.24 41.16 5.02
C ALA A 21 -35.37 42.09 3.80
N PHE A 22 -34.90 41.67 2.63
CA PHE A 22 -35.22 42.32 1.36
C PHE A 22 -35.34 41.33 0.20
N ASP A 23 -36.13 41.80 -0.76
CA ASP A 23 -37.03 41.14 -1.71
C ASP A 23 -36.35 40.75 -3.04
N PHE A 24 -36.86 39.69 -3.70
CA PHE A 24 -36.39 39.22 -5.00
C PHE A 24 -37.12 39.96 -6.13
N LYS A 25 -36.39 40.69 -6.98
CA LYS A 25 -36.87 41.17 -8.28
C LYS A 25 -36.06 40.58 -9.43
N GLN A 26 -36.80 39.96 -10.35
CA GLN A 26 -36.34 39.35 -11.60
C GLN A 26 -36.44 40.40 -12.72
N ALA A 27 -35.36 40.63 -13.49
CA ALA A 27 -35.43 41.27 -14.80
C ALA A 27 -34.20 40.97 -15.67
N SER A 28 -34.48 40.23 -16.75
CA SER A 28 -33.84 40.10 -18.07
C SER A 28 -32.58 40.90 -18.41
N LEU A 29 -31.56 40.21 -18.93
CA LEU A 29 -30.67 40.72 -20.00
C LEU A 29 -30.19 39.54 -20.89
N SER A 30 -30.29 39.78 -22.20
CA SER A 30 -30.05 38.90 -23.36
C SER A 30 -28.59 38.52 -23.61
N PRO A 31 -28.29 37.33 -24.18
CA PRO A 31 -26.97 37.03 -24.75
C PRO A 31 -26.94 37.28 -26.27
N SER A 32 -25.96 38.06 -26.72
CA SER A 32 -25.63 38.26 -28.12
C SER A 32 -24.89 37.03 -28.69
N ILE A 33 -25.41 36.53 -29.81
CA ILE A 33 -24.90 35.41 -30.59
C ILE A 33 -23.80 35.93 -31.53
N SER A 34 -22.65 35.25 -31.56
CA SER A 34 -21.73 35.32 -32.70
C SER A 34 -21.52 33.92 -33.27
N SER A 35 -21.71 33.83 -34.58
CA SER A 35 -21.86 32.64 -35.40
C SER A 35 -20.54 32.13 -35.94
N PHE A 36 -20.27 30.83 -35.83
CA PHE A 36 -19.41 30.10 -36.77
C PHE A 36 -20.11 28.80 -37.20
N SER A 37 -20.14 28.56 -38.50
CA SER A 37 -20.95 27.54 -39.18
C SER A 37 -20.39 26.11 -39.06
N PRO A 38 -21.24 25.07 -39.10
CA PRO A 38 -20.80 23.68 -39.07
C PRO A 38 -20.71 23.08 -40.48
N THR A 39 -19.68 22.28 -40.74
CA THR A 39 -19.71 21.27 -41.80
C THR A 39 -18.95 20.05 -41.31
N LEU A 40 -19.67 18.94 -41.09
CA LEU A 40 -19.22 17.56 -41.38
C LEU A 40 -20.38 16.58 -41.13
N LYS A 41 -20.63 15.72 -42.12
CA LYS A 41 -21.76 14.81 -42.30
C LYS A 41 -21.73 13.63 -41.32
N PRO A 42 -22.88 13.08 -40.87
CA PRO A 42 -22.92 11.75 -40.27
C PRO A 42 -23.14 10.68 -41.34
N LEU A 43 -22.34 9.61 -41.26
CA LEU A 43 -22.50 8.37 -42.02
C LEU A 43 -23.72 7.60 -41.49
N ILE A 44 -24.69 7.37 -42.38
CA ILE A 44 -25.87 6.52 -42.15
C ILE A 44 -25.46 5.06 -42.41
N ALA A 45 -25.52 4.20 -41.39
CA ALA A 45 -25.49 2.76 -41.56
C ALA A 45 -26.94 2.22 -41.61
N ARG A 46 -27.30 1.61 -42.75
CA ARG A 46 -28.56 0.90 -42.99
C ARG A 46 -28.66 -0.35 -42.11
N VAL A 47 -29.78 -0.52 -41.42
CA VAL A 47 -30.24 -1.79 -40.85
C VAL A 47 -31.41 -2.29 -41.71
N PRO A 48 -31.44 -3.56 -42.17
CA PRO A 48 -32.57 -4.08 -42.91
C PRO A 48 -33.70 -4.49 -41.95
N THR A 49 -34.91 -4.06 -42.29
CA THR A 49 -36.18 -4.43 -41.66
C THR A 49 -36.56 -5.87 -42.03
N ASN A 50 -36.90 -6.69 -41.04
CA ASN A 50 -37.77 -7.87 -41.24
C ASN A 50 -38.89 -7.86 -40.20
N ASN A 51 -40.13 -7.82 -40.72
CA ASN A 51 -41.38 -7.99 -39.99
C ASN A 51 -41.55 -9.46 -39.57
N ILE A 52 -41.80 -9.74 -38.29
CA ILE A 52 -42.65 -10.86 -37.85
C ILE A 52 -43.49 -10.43 -36.64
N SER A 53 -44.77 -10.74 -36.72
CA SER A 53 -45.88 -10.44 -35.81
C SER A 53 -46.01 -11.40 -34.61
N SER A 54 -46.39 -10.83 -33.46
CA SER A 54 -47.33 -11.30 -32.42
C SER A 54 -47.32 -12.78 -31.96
N ASN A 55 -46.98 -13.03 -30.69
CA ASN A 55 -47.91 -13.43 -29.61
C ASN A 55 -47.18 -14.01 -28.37
N GLY A 56 -47.58 -13.55 -27.18
CA GLY A 56 -47.76 -14.46 -26.04
C GLY A 56 -46.68 -14.52 -24.94
N ARG A 57 -47.11 -14.06 -23.75
CA ARG A 57 -46.75 -14.48 -22.38
C ARG A 57 -45.40 -14.05 -21.78
N SER A 58 -45.58 -13.43 -20.62
CA SER A 58 -44.60 -13.07 -19.60
C SER A 58 -43.85 -14.28 -19.04
N SER A 59 -42.53 -14.22 -19.12
CA SER A 59 -41.62 -14.77 -18.11
C SER A 59 -40.41 -13.84 -18.07
N LEU A 60 -40.18 -13.19 -16.94
CA LEU A 60 -38.93 -12.47 -16.67
C LEU A 60 -37.82 -13.53 -16.50
N SER A 61 -37.27 -13.97 -17.63
CA SER A 61 -36.05 -14.75 -17.67
C SER A 61 -34.90 -13.79 -17.34
N VAL A 62 -34.32 -13.95 -16.15
CA VAL A 62 -33.03 -13.33 -15.82
C VAL A 62 -32.04 -13.81 -16.88
N LYS A 63 -31.62 -12.91 -17.78
CA LYS A 63 -30.55 -13.17 -18.73
C LYS A 63 -29.30 -13.51 -17.91
N MET A 64 -28.85 -14.76 -17.99
CA MET A 64 -27.50 -15.13 -17.59
C MET A 64 -26.53 -14.15 -18.26
N VAL A 65 -25.83 -13.38 -17.43
CA VAL A 65 -24.72 -12.56 -17.88
C VAL A 65 -23.66 -13.55 -18.37
N SER A 66 -23.42 -13.56 -19.68
CA SER A 66 -22.32 -14.29 -20.30
C SER A 66 -21.03 -13.88 -19.62
N PHE A 67 -20.41 -14.79 -18.86
CA PHE A 67 -19.09 -14.57 -18.29
C PHE A 67 -18.11 -14.24 -19.41
N SER A 68 -17.49 -13.06 -19.34
CA SER A 68 -16.35 -12.70 -20.19
C SER A 68 -15.25 -13.74 -20.03
N SER A 69 -14.55 -14.05 -21.13
CA SER A 69 -13.41 -14.97 -21.16
C SER A 69 -12.43 -14.64 -20.03
N VAL A 70 -12.14 -15.62 -19.17
CA VAL A 70 -11.11 -15.51 -18.13
C VAL A 70 -9.79 -15.20 -18.82
N THR A 71 -9.19 -14.03 -18.53
CA THR A 71 -7.82 -13.73 -18.95
C THR A 71 -6.91 -14.81 -18.33
N PRO A 72 -6.13 -15.56 -19.12
CA PRO A 72 -5.24 -16.56 -18.56
C PRO A 72 -4.27 -15.88 -17.58
N THR A 73 -4.09 -16.48 -16.41
CA THR A 73 -3.10 -16.05 -15.43
C THR A 73 -1.71 -16.11 -16.06
N THR A 74 -0.95 -15.01 -15.96
CA THR A 74 0.40 -14.93 -16.51
C THR A 74 1.37 -15.62 -15.58
N SER A 75 1.85 -16.80 -15.96
CA SER A 75 3.05 -17.41 -15.36
C SER A 75 4.28 -16.88 -16.09
N LEU A 76 5.20 -16.29 -15.33
CA LEU A 76 6.47 -15.78 -15.83
C LEU A 76 7.57 -16.81 -15.55
N ASP A 77 8.39 -17.05 -16.56
CA ASP A 77 9.62 -17.82 -16.42
C ASP A 77 10.82 -16.86 -16.44
N PHE A 78 11.92 -17.29 -15.84
CA PHE A 78 13.17 -16.53 -15.75
C PHE A 78 14.36 -17.47 -15.73
N ASP A 79 15.51 -16.99 -16.20
CA ASP A 79 16.75 -17.76 -16.18
C ASP A 79 17.67 -17.23 -15.09
N THR A 80 18.30 -18.14 -14.37
CA THR A 80 19.28 -17.85 -13.32
C THR A 80 20.43 -18.82 -13.47
N GLU A 81 21.66 -18.31 -13.43
CA GLU A 81 22.87 -19.13 -13.49
C GLU A 81 23.38 -19.49 -12.10
N VAL A 82 22.93 -18.76 -11.07
CA VAL A 82 23.44 -18.85 -9.70
C VAL A 82 22.51 -19.63 -8.77
N PHE A 83 21.19 -19.43 -8.89
CA PHE A 83 20.23 -19.95 -7.93
C PHE A 83 19.43 -21.13 -8.49
N LYS A 84 18.97 -21.99 -7.58
CA LYS A 84 18.09 -23.10 -7.97
C LYS A 84 16.67 -22.59 -8.19
N LYS A 85 16.24 -22.58 -9.44
CA LYS A 85 14.84 -22.39 -9.83
C LYS A 85 13.99 -23.61 -9.44
N GLU A 86 12.88 -23.39 -8.75
CA GLU A 86 11.92 -24.42 -8.35
C GLU A 86 10.55 -24.11 -8.98
N LYS A 87 9.90 -25.15 -9.49
CA LYS A 87 8.54 -25.06 -10.01
C LYS A 87 7.55 -25.44 -8.92
N ILE A 88 6.52 -24.62 -8.74
CA ILE A 88 5.37 -24.89 -7.88
C ILE A 88 4.09 -24.90 -8.72
N SER A 89 3.08 -25.68 -8.30
CA SER A 89 1.77 -25.72 -8.95
C SER A 89 0.71 -25.14 -8.02
N LEU A 90 0.19 -23.97 -8.37
CA LEU A 90 -0.84 -23.25 -7.61
C LEU A 90 -2.17 -23.36 -8.36
N ALA A 91 -3.11 -24.13 -7.82
CA ALA A 91 -4.42 -24.33 -8.44
C ALA A 91 -4.36 -24.80 -9.92
N GLY A 92 -3.35 -25.61 -10.27
CA GLY A 92 -3.13 -26.08 -11.64
C GLY A 92 -2.33 -25.14 -12.54
N HIS A 93 -1.79 -24.05 -11.99
CA HIS A 93 -0.90 -23.12 -12.69
C HIS A 93 0.53 -23.32 -12.20
N ASP A 94 1.41 -23.69 -13.13
CA ASP A 94 2.85 -23.75 -12.85
C ASP A 94 3.40 -22.34 -12.68
N GLU A 95 4.14 -22.09 -11.61
CA GLU A 95 4.90 -20.86 -11.37
C GLU A 95 6.32 -21.22 -10.93
N TYR A 96 7.27 -20.31 -11.14
CA TYR A 96 8.67 -20.50 -10.76
C TYR A 96 9.05 -19.60 -9.60
N ILE A 97 9.77 -20.17 -8.64
CA ILE A 97 10.30 -19.48 -7.46
C ILE A 97 11.78 -19.80 -7.26
N VAL A 98 12.42 -18.99 -6.43
CA VAL A 98 13.68 -19.34 -5.76
C VAL A 98 13.41 -19.38 -4.26
N ARG A 99 13.70 -20.51 -3.61
CA ARG A 99 13.68 -20.57 -2.13
C ARG A 99 14.88 -19.82 -1.57
N GLY A 100 14.66 -19.06 -0.51
CA GLY A 100 15.73 -18.44 0.23
C GLY A 100 16.24 -19.29 1.39
N GLY A 101 17.21 -18.72 2.08
CA GLY A 101 17.90 -19.38 3.19
C GLY A 101 19.29 -18.78 3.37
N ARG A 102 19.76 -18.74 4.63
CA ARG A 102 21.11 -18.26 4.96
C ARG A 102 22.20 -19.15 4.37
N ASP A 103 21.89 -20.43 4.19
CA ASP A 103 22.75 -21.40 3.51
C ASP A 103 23.09 -20.97 2.08
N LEU A 104 22.28 -20.11 1.44
CA LEU A 104 22.54 -19.58 0.10
C LEU A 104 23.45 -18.35 0.07
N PHE A 105 23.86 -17.80 1.22
CA PHE A 105 24.65 -16.56 1.24
C PHE A 105 26.02 -16.69 0.57
N HIS A 106 26.59 -17.89 0.55
CA HIS A 106 27.84 -18.16 -0.16
C HIS A 106 27.75 -17.94 -1.68
N LEU A 107 26.53 -17.87 -2.25
CA LEU A 107 26.28 -17.60 -3.67
C LEU A 107 26.17 -16.10 -3.99
N LEU A 108 26.03 -15.24 -2.98
CA LEU A 108 25.91 -13.79 -3.17
C LEU A 108 27.08 -13.14 -3.93
N PRO A 109 28.36 -13.56 -3.75
CA PRO A 109 29.46 -13.04 -4.56
C PRO A 109 29.28 -13.27 -6.07
N ASP A 110 28.76 -14.44 -6.46
CA ASP A 110 28.50 -14.77 -7.85
C ASP A 110 27.30 -14.00 -8.40
N ALA A 111 26.22 -13.89 -7.60
CA ALA A 111 25.03 -13.11 -7.95
C ALA A 111 25.34 -11.61 -8.14
N PHE A 112 26.27 -11.06 -7.35
CA PHE A 112 26.70 -9.65 -7.42
C PHE A 112 27.99 -9.45 -8.20
N LYS A 113 28.35 -10.38 -9.10
CA LYS A 113 29.54 -10.25 -9.94
C LYS A 113 29.52 -8.94 -10.72
N GLY A 114 30.58 -8.14 -10.56
CA GLY A 114 30.71 -6.83 -11.21
C GLY A 114 30.15 -5.66 -10.40
N ILE A 115 29.41 -5.91 -9.32
CA ILE A 115 28.92 -4.89 -8.39
C ILE A 115 29.98 -4.66 -7.31
N LYS A 116 30.55 -3.46 -7.26
CA LYS A 116 31.53 -3.07 -6.23
C LYS A 116 30.89 -2.24 -5.12
N GLN A 117 29.84 -1.49 -5.45
CA GLN A 117 29.11 -0.68 -4.49
C GLN A 117 27.60 -0.76 -4.74
N ILE A 118 26.85 -1.04 -3.67
CA ILE A 118 25.40 -0.94 -3.61
C ILE A 118 25.05 0.38 -2.91
N GLY A 119 24.36 1.28 -3.59
CA GLY A 119 23.91 2.56 -3.05
C GLY A 119 22.48 2.47 -2.58
N VAL A 120 22.23 2.56 -1.27
CA VAL A 120 20.87 2.55 -0.71
C VAL A 120 20.39 3.99 -0.52
N ILE A 121 19.42 4.41 -1.30
CA ILE A 121 18.98 5.80 -1.36
C ILE A 121 17.72 5.99 -0.52
N GLY A 122 17.83 6.74 0.58
CA GLY A 122 16.73 7.03 1.49
C GLY A 122 16.69 6.15 2.75
N TRP A 123 16.08 6.70 3.81
CA TRP A 123 16.01 6.09 5.15
C TRP A 123 14.57 6.10 5.68
N GLY A 124 13.63 5.67 4.83
CA GLY A 124 12.20 5.57 5.16
C GLY A 124 11.87 4.31 5.96
N SER A 125 10.89 3.53 5.50
CA SER A 125 10.53 2.24 6.12
C SER A 125 11.45 1.11 5.61
N GLN A 126 11.59 0.98 4.28
CA GLN A 126 12.40 -0.08 3.66
C GLN A 126 13.92 0.17 3.78
N GLY A 127 14.38 1.42 3.63
CA GLY A 127 15.81 1.79 3.65
C GLY A 127 16.61 1.22 4.83
N PRO A 128 16.20 1.47 6.09
CA PRO A 128 16.90 0.95 7.25
C PRO A 128 16.95 -0.58 7.30
N ALA A 129 15.84 -1.25 6.94
CA ALA A 129 15.74 -2.70 7.00
C ALA A 129 16.63 -3.37 5.96
N GLN A 130 16.51 -2.92 4.70
CA GLN A 130 17.24 -3.52 3.59
C GLN A 130 18.74 -3.26 3.69
N ALA A 131 19.16 -2.03 4.04
CA ALA A 131 20.57 -1.71 4.23
C ALA A 131 21.23 -2.59 5.29
N GLN A 132 20.58 -2.78 6.44
CA GLN A 132 21.10 -3.63 7.51
C GLN A 132 21.13 -5.10 7.11
N ASN A 133 20.08 -5.62 6.46
CA ASN A 133 20.04 -7.01 6.03
C ASN A 133 21.11 -7.29 4.96
N LEU A 134 21.24 -6.42 3.94
CA LEU A 134 22.29 -6.53 2.92
C LEU A 134 23.70 -6.52 3.55
N ARG A 135 23.98 -5.57 4.44
CA ARG A 135 25.25 -5.50 5.16
C ARG A 135 25.54 -6.79 5.92
N ASP A 136 24.57 -7.28 6.69
CA ASP A 136 24.74 -8.46 7.52
C ASP A 136 24.95 -9.73 6.65
N SER A 137 24.17 -9.90 5.58
CA SER A 137 24.27 -11.05 4.66
C SER A 137 25.57 -11.06 3.86
N LEU A 138 26.02 -9.90 3.37
CA LEU A 138 27.29 -9.79 2.64
C LEU A 138 28.51 -10.01 3.53
N ALA A 139 28.43 -9.59 4.80
CA ALA A 139 29.46 -9.89 5.78
C ALA A 139 29.55 -11.40 6.08
N GLU A 140 28.40 -12.08 6.18
CA GLU A 140 28.32 -13.53 6.38
C GLU A 140 28.84 -14.31 5.16
N ALA A 141 28.57 -13.82 3.95
CA ALA A 141 29.05 -14.39 2.69
C ALA A 141 30.57 -14.26 2.47
N LYS A 142 31.28 -13.48 3.31
CA LYS A 142 32.71 -13.12 3.13
C LYS A 142 33.01 -12.57 1.72
N SER A 143 32.07 -11.85 1.14
CA SER A 143 32.16 -11.32 -0.21
C SER A 143 33.19 -10.18 -0.30
N ASP A 144 34.00 -10.07 -1.37
CA ASP A 144 34.88 -8.90 -1.57
C ASP A 144 34.10 -7.57 -1.79
N VAL A 145 32.78 -7.66 -1.98
CA VAL A 145 31.84 -6.52 -1.93
C VAL A 145 31.86 -5.82 -0.55
N VAL A 146 32.47 -6.45 0.47
CA VAL A 146 32.52 -6.04 1.89
C VAL A 146 33.25 -4.72 2.18
N VAL A 147 33.96 -4.09 1.24
CA VAL A 147 34.69 -2.84 1.58
C VAL A 147 33.82 -1.57 1.54
N LYS A 148 32.64 -1.58 0.89
CA LYS A 148 31.66 -0.46 0.87
C LYS A 148 30.20 -0.93 0.67
N ALA A 149 29.86 -2.08 1.24
CA ALA A 149 28.74 -2.93 0.82
C ALA A 149 27.33 -2.30 0.79
N SER A 150 27.10 -1.18 1.46
CA SER A 150 25.87 -0.40 1.34
C SER A 150 26.15 1.05 1.74
N SER A 151 26.38 1.92 0.77
CA SER A 151 26.49 3.36 1.04
C SER A 151 25.10 3.97 1.09
N ILE A 152 24.78 4.64 2.20
CA ILE A 152 23.48 5.28 2.38
C ILE A 152 23.55 6.69 1.79
N GLY A 153 22.74 6.93 0.76
CA GLY A 153 22.61 8.24 0.13
C GLY A 153 21.43 9.00 0.72
N LEU A 154 21.71 10.09 1.44
CA LEU A 154 20.69 10.97 2.00
C LEU A 154 20.80 12.39 1.44
N ARG A 155 19.66 13.06 1.28
CA ARG A 155 19.62 14.48 0.91
C ARG A 155 20.28 15.31 2.00
N LYS A 156 21.07 16.31 1.60
CA LYS A 156 21.65 17.30 2.52
C LYS A 156 20.60 17.86 3.49
N GLY A 157 20.91 17.83 4.79
CA GLY A 157 20.01 18.27 5.85
C GLY A 157 18.89 17.28 6.24
N SER A 158 18.94 16.04 5.75
CA SER A 158 18.01 14.98 6.19
C SER A 158 18.08 14.77 7.70
N ARG A 159 16.92 14.62 8.35
CA ARG A 159 16.85 14.30 9.79
C ARG A 159 17.35 12.87 10.09
N SER A 160 17.35 12.00 9.09
CA SER A 160 17.72 10.59 9.23
C SER A 160 19.23 10.31 9.23
N PHE A 161 20.09 11.32 9.08
CA PHE A 161 21.56 11.12 9.20
C PHE A 161 21.92 10.53 10.57
N ALA A 162 21.33 11.04 11.66
CA ALA A 162 21.60 10.54 13.01
C ALA A 162 21.17 9.08 13.17
N GLU A 163 20.07 8.67 12.53
CA GLU A 163 19.55 7.30 12.58
C GLU A 163 20.42 6.32 11.79
N ALA A 164 20.88 6.73 10.60
CA ALA A 164 21.82 5.93 9.82
C ALA A 164 23.13 5.71 10.60
N ARG A 165 23.65 6.74 11.26
CA ARG A 165 24.82 6.63 12.17
C ARG A 165 24.56 5.71 13.36
N ALA A 166 23.39 5.81 13.99
CA ALA A 166 23.00 4.90 15.06
C ALA A 166 22.90 3.43 14.61
N ALA A 167 22.58 3.19 13.34
CA ALA A 167 22.58 1.86 12.73
C ALA A 167 23.97 1.40 12.26
N GLY A 168 25.01 2.22 12.42
CA GLY A 168 26.40 1.89 12.08
C GLY A 168 26.86 2.35 10.69
N PHE A 169 26.07 3.14 9.97
CA PHE A 169 26.47 3.74 8.68
C PHE A 169 27.01 5.15 8.90
N THR A 170 28.29 5.40 8.58
CA THR A 170 28.94 6.68 8.88
C THR A 170 29.76 7.20 7.71
N GLU A 171 30.00 8.52 7.72
CA GLU A 171 30.83 9.19 6.74
C GLU A 171 32.29 8.70 6.80
N GLU A 172 32.82 8.45 8.00
CA GLU A 172 34.22 8.02 8.22
C GLU A 172 34.49 6.63 7.64
N SER A 173 33.49 5.74 7.70
CA SER A 173 33.57 4.41 7.09
C SER A 173 33.25 4.40 5.60
N GLY A 174 32.87 5.55 5.01
CA GLY A 174 32.45 5.67 3.62
C GLY A 174 31.10 5.00 3.32
N THR A 175 30.29 4.74 4.36
CA THR A 175 29.01 4.04 4.25
C THR A 175 27.79 4.96 4.39
N LEU A 176 28.00 6.26 4.57
CA LEU A 176 26.96 7.30 4.58
C LEU A 176 27.45 8.54 3.84
N GLY A 177 26.61 9.13 2.99
CA GLY A 177 26.99 10.30 2.20
C GLY A 177 25.81 11.02 1.54
N ASP A 178 26.14 11.96 0.65
CA ASP A 178 25.14 12.64 -0.17
C ASP A 178 24.49 11.65 -1.16
N ILE A 179 23.21 11.89 -1.44
CA ILE A 179 22.41 11.10 -2.38
C ILE A 179 23.07 10.99 -3.77
N TYR A 180 23.50 12.10 -4.38
CA TYR A 180 23.96 12.10 -5.77
C TYR A 180 25.38 11.57 -5.90
N GLU A 181 26.23 11.82 -4.90
CA GLU A 181 27.55 11.20 -4.79
C GLU A 181 27.44 9.68 -4.66
N THR A 182 26.50 9.20 -3.83
CA THR A 182 26.24 7.78 -3.64
C THR A 182 25.74 7.14 -4.94
N ILE A 183 24.78 7.77 -5.64
CA ILE A 183 24.28 7.29 -6.94
C ILE A 183 25.43 7.18 -7.95
N SER A 184 26.21 8.25 -8.11
CA SER A 184 27.33 8.31 -9.07
C SER A 184 28.43 7.30 -8.76
N GLY A 185 28.59 6.91 -7.50
CA GLY A 185 29.57 5.92 -7.05
C GLY A 185 29.12 4.46 -7.14
N SER A 186 27.83 4.19 -7.33
CA SER A 186 27.25 2.85 -7.20
C SER A 186 27.08 2.13 -8.54
N ASP A 187 27.19 0.81 -8.50
CA ASP A 187 26.93 -0.07 -9.67
C ASP A 187 25.50 -0.65 -9.61
N LEU A 188 24.98 -0.81 -8.38
CA LEU A 188 23.57 -1.07 -8.09
C LEU A 188 23.03 0.06 -7.19
N VAL A 189 22.00 0.76 -7.64
CA VAL A 189 21.34 1.84 -6.88
C VAL A 189 19.96 1.37 -6.44
N LEU A 190 19.74 1.23 -5.13
CA LEU A 190 18.44 0.88 -4.56
C LEU A 190 17.68 2.16 -4.20
N LEU A 191 16.65 2.51 -4.97
CA LEU A 191 15.87 3.73 -4.77
C LEU A 191 14.75 3.52 -3.75
N LEU A 192 15.04 3.74 -2.47
CA LEU A 192 14.15 3.47 -1.32
C LEU A 192 13.63 4.76 -0.64
N ILE A 193 13.55 5.86 -1.40
CA ILE A 193 12.83 7.07 -0.99
C ILE A 193 11.31 6.86 -1.16
N SER A 194 10.50 7.66 -0.47
CA SER A 194 9.04 7.63 -0.68
C SER A 194 8.71 7.83 -2.16
N ASP A 195 7.69 7.14 -2.68
CA ASP A 195 7.30 7.23 -4.10
C ASP A 195 7.10 8.69 -4.52
N ALA A 196 6.32 9.47 -3.77
CA ALA A 196 6.13 10.90 -4.06
C ALA A 196 7.44 11.73 -4.12
N ALA A 197 8.51 11.29 -3.44
CA ALA A 197 9.82 11.94 -3.51
C ALA A 197 10.63 11.56 -4.75
N GLN A 198 10.30 10.48 -5.46
CA GLN A 198 10.88 10.17 -6.78
C GLN A 198 10.44 11.22 -7.83
N PHE A 199 9.36 11.99 -7.56
CA PHE A 199 8.74 12.96 -8.48
C PHE A 199 8.67 14.38 -7.93
N ARG A 200 9.52 14.71 -6.94
CA ARG A 200 9.43 16.04 -6.30
C ARG A 200 9.99 17.11 -7.23
N CYS A 201 9.13 17.87 -7.90
CA CYS A 201 9.45 19.24 -8.33
C CYS A 201 9.58 20.14 -7.09
N ILE A 202 10.61 20.98 -7.03
CA ILE A 202 10.67 22.07 -6.04
C ILE A 202 9.99 23.27 -6.68
N SER A 203 8.73 23.54 -6.34
CA SER A 203 8.09 24.80 -6.75
C SER A 203 8.55 25.90 -5.80
N PHE A 204 9.30 26.88 -6.30
CA PHE A 204 9.59 28.12 -5.56
C PHE A 204 8.44 29.11 -5.79
N ASP A 205 7.99 29.81 -4.74
CA ASP A 205 6.94 30.83 -4.85
C ASP A 205 7.52 32.11 -5.47
N VAL A 206 7.18 32.35 -6.74
CA VAL A 206 7.65 33.51 -7.52
C VAL A 206 7.14 34.84 -6.92
N ASN A 207 6.15 34.82 -6.02
CA ASN A 207 5.65 36.04 -5.39
C ASN A 207 6.62 36.67 -4.38
N SER A 208 7.60 35.92 -3.87
CA SER A 208 8.58 36.47 -2.92
C SER A 208 9.64 37.39 -3.56
N LEU A 209 9.70 37.48 -4.90
CA LEU A 209 10.60 38.41 -5.62
C LEU A 209 9.89 39.70 -6.07
N ARG A 210 8.59 39.85 -5.78
CA ARG A 210 7.79 40.98 -6.25
C ARG A 210 7.66 42.10 -5.20
N MET A 211 8.77 42.48 -4.57
CA MET A 211 8.86 43.73 -3.82
C MET A 211 10.26 44.33 -3.98
N GLN A 212 10.50 45.02 -5.09
CA GLN A 212 11.03 46.38 -5.11
C GLN A 212 11.35 46.88 -6.54
N HIS A 213 10.75 48.04 -6.84
CA HIS A 213 11.12 49.04 -7.84
C HIS A 213 10.72 48.92 -9.33
N ARG A 214 10.07 50.02 -9.75
CA ARG A 214 9.79 50.54 -11.10
C ARG A 214 11.09 50.74 -11.91
N MET A 215 11.17 50.19 -13.12
CA MET A 215 11.42 50.86 -14.43
C MET A 215 11.76 49.80 -15.49
N LEU A 216 11.05 49.82 -16.63
CA LEU A 216 11.29 48.99 -17.82
C LEU A 216 12.76 49.08 -18.29
N TYR A 217 13.34 47.98 -18.81
CA TYR A 217 14.18 47.86 -20.04
C TYR A 217 15.12 46.64 -19.96
N ILE A 218 15.11 45.76 -20.99
CA ILE A 218 16.06 44.68 -21.38
C ILE A 218 16.57 43.69 -20.30
N VAL A 219 16.99 44.17 -19.14
CA VAL A 219 17.38 43.38 -17.96
C VAL A 219 16.22 42.49 -17.50
N ASP A 220 14.97 42.95 -17.58
CA ASP A 220 13.79 42.13 -17.26
C ASP A 220 13.62 40.92 -18.19
N ILE A 221 14.00 41.01 -19.48
CA ILE A 221 13.91 39.87 -20.40
C ILE A 221 15.02 38.86 -20.08
N ILE A 222 16.22 39.32 -19.76
CA ILE A 222 17.31 38.43 -19.30
C ILE A 222 16.94 37.82 -17.95
N LEU A 223 16.38 38.59 -17.01
CA LEU A 223 15.89 38.07 -15.74
C LEU A 223 14.71 37.13 -15.91
N PHE A 224 13.84 37.34 -16.91
CA PHE A 224 12.70 36.47 -17.23
C PHE A 224 13.13 35.20 -17.95
N VAL A 225 14.15 35.25 -18.81
CA VAL A 225 14.77 34.09 -19.46
C VAL A 225 15.64 33.30 -18.47
N VAL A 226 16.41 33.97 -17.61
CA VAL A 226 17.14 33.35 -16.50
C VAL A 226 16.16 32.79 -15.47
N ALA A 227 15.05 33.47 -15.17
CA ALA A 227 13.99 32.94 -14.33
C ALA A 227 13.26 31.77 -15.03
N LEU A 228 13.03 31.79 -16.34
CA LEU A 228 12.47 30.65 -17.08
C LEU A 228 13.43 29.46 -17.11
N ILE A 229 14.74 29.69 -17.24
CA ILE A 229 15.79 28.65 -17.16
C ILE A 229 15.88 28.12 -15.72
N PHE A 230 15.82 28.98 -14.70
CA PHE A 230 15.75 28.57 -13.29
C PHE A 230 14.43 27.84 -12.97
N ILE A 231 13.30 28.28 -13.53
CA ILE A 231 11.99 27.64 -13.40
C ILE A 231 12.05 26.25 -14.06
N TYR A 232 12.69 26.10 -15.23
CA TYR A 232 12.90 24.80 -15.86
C TYR A 232 13.80 23.88 -15.03
N GLU A 233 14.93 24.37 -14.48
CA GLU A 233 15.81 23.57 -13.62
C GLU A 233 15.20 23.22 -12.24
N LEU A 234 14.25 24.02 -11.74
CA LEU A 234 13.58 23.83 -10.45
C LEU A 234 12.31 22.96 -10.56
N GLN A 235 11.73 22.83 -11.77
CA GLN A 235 10.62 21.92 -12.06
C GLN A 235 11.06 20.50 -12.38
N ALA A 236 12.35 20.19 -12.46
CA ALA A 236 12.83 18.83 -12.71
C ALA A 236 12.32 17.86 -11.63
N ASP A 237 11.56 16.86 -12.05
CA ASP A 237 11.21 15.72 -11.20
C ASP A 237 12.50 15.01 -10.76
N ASN A 238 12.55 14.54 -9.51
CA ASN A 238 13.78 13.95 -8.96
C ASN A 238 14.32 12.75 -9.76
N TYR A 239 13.46 12.00 -10.48
CA TYR A 239 13.92 10.88 -11.31
C TYR A 239 14.87 11.32 -12.42
N GLU A 240 14.68 12.50 -13.02
CA GLU A 240 15.59 13.01 -14.08
C GLU A 240 16.99 13.23 -13.51
N LYS A 241 17.06 13.82 -12.31
CA LYS A 241 18.32 14.03 -11.59
C LYS A 241 18.94 12.71 -11.15
N ILE A 242 18.15 11.74 -10.72
CA ILE A 242 18.67 10.41 -10.39
C ILE A 242 19.28 9.77 -11.64
N PHE A 243 18.52 9.73 -12.74
CA PHE A 243 18.96 9.15 -14.01
C PHE A 243 20.22 9.81 -14.57
N SER A 244 20.38 11.14 -14.43
CA SER A 244 21.56 11.84 -14.91
C SER A 244 22.84 11.53 -14.12
N HIS A 245 22.71 11.07 -12.87
CA HIS A 245 23.84 10.69 -12.01
C HIS A 245 24.15 9.19 -12.06
N MET A 246 23.27 8.36 -12.64
CA MET A 246 23.50 6.93 -12.80
C MET A 246 24.70 6.69 -13.72
N LYS A 247 25.57 5.74 -13.35
CA LYS A 247 26.65 5.32 -14.25
C LYS A 247 26.04 4.62 -15.48
N PRO A 248 26.61 4.80 -16.68
CA PRO A 248 26.25 3.98 -17.83
C PRO A 248 26.42 2.49 -17.51
N ASN A 249 25.47 1.66 -17.95
CA ASN A 249 25.40 0.21 -17.73
C ASN A 249 25.29 -0.24 -16.26
N SER A 250 24.98 0.67 -15.34
CA SER A 250 24.63 0.31 -13.96
C SER A 250 23.20 -0.24 -13.86
N ILE A 251 22.80 -0.61 -12.64
CA ILE A 251 21.51 -1.21 -12.34
C ILE A 251 20.74 -0.30 -11.38
N LEU A 252 19.51 0.06 -11.75
CA LEU A 252 18.53 0.67 -10.85
C LEU A 252 17.67 -0.43 -10.23
N GLY A 253 17.72 -0.56 -8.92
CA GLY A 253 16.84 -1.42 -8.12
C GLY A 253 15.71 -0.61 -7.49
N LEU A 254 14.47 -1.08 -7.68
CA LEU A 254 13.28 -0.53 -7.04
C LEU A 254 12.69 -1.57 -6.07
N SER A 255 12.05 -1.12 -4.99
CA SER A 255 11.23 -2.01 -4.14
C SER A 255 9.74 -1.79 -4.31
N HIS A 256 9.37 -1.08 -5.37
CA HIS A 256 8.01 -0.85 -5.80
C HIS A 256 8.00 -0.30 -7.25
N GLY A 257 7.01 -0.69 -8.05
CA GLY A 257 6.87 -0.30 -9.46
C GLY A 257 6.19 1.04 -9.70
N PHE A 258 5.91 1.83 -8.64
CA PHE A 258 5.28 3.15 -8.76
C PHE A 258 5.96 4.06 -9.79
N LEU A 259 7.30 4.04 -9.85
CA LEU A 259 8.07 4.81 -10.84
C LEU A 259 7.65 4.49 -12.26
N LEU A 260 7.51 3.21 -12.60
CA LEU A 260 7.04 2.81 -13.92
C LEU A 260 5.65 3.37 -14.20
N GLY A 261 4.69 3.16 -13.28
CA GLY A 261 3.32 3.64 -13.47
C GLY A 261 3.23 5.16 -13.61
N HIS A 262 4.10 5.91 -12.92
CA HIS A 262 4.20 7.35 -13.13
C HIS A 262 4.76 7.71 -14.51
N LEU A 263 5.90 7.12 -14.92
CA LEU A 263 6.53 7.39 -16.21
C LEU A 263 5.54 7.09 -17.36
N GLN A 264 4.83 5.96 -17.27
CA GLN A 264 3.76 5.60 -18.20
C GLN A 264 2.64 6.67 -18.22
N SER A 265 2.23 7.20 -17.08
CA SER A 265 1.20 8.25 -16.99
C SER A 265 1.57 9.57 -17.68
N ILE A 266 2.85 9.80 -17.94
CA ILE A 266 3.36 10.97 -18.67
C ILE A 266 3.95 10.61 -20.03
N GLY A 267 3.82 9.35 -20.46
CA GLY A 267 4.25 8.89 -21.78
C GLY A 267 5.76 8.73 -21.96
N ILE A 268 6.51 8.50 -20.88
CA ILE A 268 7.96 8.23 -20.92
C ILE A 268 8.28 6.87 -20.30
N ASP A 269 9.53 6.43 -20.45
CA ASP A 269 10.03 5.14 -19.96
C ASP A 269 11.45 5.32 -19.36
N PHE A 270 11.96 4.29 -18.70
CA PHE A 270 13.30 4.27 -18.16
C PHE A 270 14.37 4.44 -19.27
N PRO A 271 15.48 5.14 -18.98
CA PRO A 271 16.63 5.19 -19.87
C PRO A 271 17.16 3.80 -20.26
N LYS A 272 17.50 3.62 -21.54
CA LYS A 272 17.97 2.33 -22.10
C LYS A 272 19.43 2.02 -21.81
N ASN A 273 20.18 2.94 -21.22
CA ASN A 273 21.60 2.80 -20.91
C ASN A 273 21.87 2.23 -19.50
N MET A 274 20.84 1.74 -18.79
CA MET A 274 20.95 1.07 -17.49
C MET A 274 19.96 -0.10 -17.42
N SER A 275 20.23 -1.08 -16.56
CA SER A 275 19.24 -2.10 -16.23
C SER A 275 18.28 -1.60 -15.17
N VAL A 276 17.05 -2.09 -15.19
CA VAL A 276 16.04 -1.81 -14.17
C VAL A 276 15.51 -3.12 -13.64
N ILE A 277 15.67 -3.32 -12.34
CA ILE A 277 15.16 -4.49 -11.61
C ILE A 277 14.30 -4.03 -10.44
N ALA A 278 13.50 -4.93 -9.91
CA ALA A 278 12.85 -4.74 -8.63
C ALA A 278 12.90 -5.97 -7.74
N VAL A 279 12.96 -5.71 -6.44
CA VAL A 279 12.73 -6.69 -5.37
C VAL A 279 11.80 -6.02 -4.37
N CYS A 280 10.58 -6.54 -4.27
CA CYS A 280 9.51 -5.95 -3.50
C CYS A 280 9.12 -6.89 -2.36
N PRO A 281 9.65 -6.69 -1.13
CA PRO A 281 9.21 -7.43 0.03
C PRO A 281 7.71 -7.22 0.28
N LYS A 282 6.95 -8.31 0.40
CA LYS A 282 5.50 -8.34 0.67
C LYS A 282 5.23 -8.16 2.16
N GLY A 283 5.65 -7.01 2.67
CA GLY A 283 5.55 -6.63 4.06
C GLY A 283 6.28 -5.32 4.37
N MET A 284 5.90 -4.69 5.48
CA MET A 284 6.46 -3.41 5.90
C MET A 284 7.95 -3.53 6.27
N GLY A 285 8.74 -2.47 6.08
CA GLY A 285 10.18 -2.46 6.39
C GLY A 285 10.55 -2.96 7.79
N PRO A 286 9.88 -2.54 8.88
CA PRO A 286 10.11 -3.09 10.22
C PRO A 286 10.00 -4.61 10.29
N SER A 287 9.05 -5.23 9.58
CA SER A 287 8.88 -6.69 9.53
C SER A 287 10.02 -7.37 8.79
N VAL A 288 10.51 -6.78 7.69
CA VAL A 288 11.67 -7.27 6.92
C VAL A 288 12.92 -7.37 7.81
N ARG A 289 13.17 -6.36 8.64
CA ARG A 289 14.30 -6.41 9.59
C ARG A 289 14.04 -7.40 10.72
N ARG A 290 12.85 -7.35 11.32
CA ARG A 290 12.51 -8.14 12.50
C ARG A 290 12.59 -9.65 12.24
N LEU A 291 11.97 -10.11 11.16
CA LEU A 291 12.00 -11.52 10.79
C LEU A 291 13.41 -11.97 10.38
N TYR A 292 14.16 -11.15 9.65
CA TYR A 292 15.57 -11.44 9.33
C TYR A 292 16.42 -11.69 10.58
N VAL A 293 16.22 -10.89 11.62
CA VAL A 293 16.90 -11.03 12.91
C VAL A 293 16.42 -12.29 13.65
N GLN A 294 15.11 -12.53 13.73
CA GLN A 294 14.55 -13.75 14.35
C GLN A 294 15.02 -15.02 13.62
N GLY A 295 15.20 -14.94 12.30
CA GLY A 295 15.62 -16.03 11.43
C GLY A 295 17.11 -16.34 11.45
N LYS A 296 17.89 -15.67 12.31
CA LYS A 296 19.34 -15.92 12.42
C LYS A 296 19.66 -17.34 12.89
N GLU A 297 18.82 -17.91 13.75
CA GLU A 297 19.02 -19.24 14.34
C GLU A 297 18.16 -20.32 13.68
N ILE A 298 17.27 -19.95 12.74
CA ILE A 298 16.28 -20.85 12.13
C ILE A 298 16.25 -20.60 10.61
N ASN A 299 17.37 -20.93 9.94
CA ASN A 299 17.56 -20.94 8.48
C ASN A 299 16.65 -19.99 7.66
N GLY A 300 16.78 -18.67 7.87
CA GLY A 300 16.24 -17.67 6.95
C GLY A 300 14.77 -17.32 7.12
N ALA A 301 14.35 -16.95 8.34
CA ALA A 301 13.08 -16.23 8.49
C ALA A 301 13.18 -14.82 7.89
N GLY A 302 12.14 -14.41 7.15
CA GLY A 302 12.04 -13.12 6.49
C GLY A 302 10.67 -12.93 5.87
N ILE A 303 10.54 -11.94 4.99
CA ILE A 303 9.30 -11.67 4.24
C ILE A 303 9.51 -12.09 2.79
N ASN A 304 8.51 -12.78 2.23
CA ASN A 304 8.53 -13.18 0.82
C ASN A 304 8.66 -11.94 -0.07
N ALA A 305 9.33 -12.08 -1.21
CA ALA A 305 9.46 -10.97 -2.14
C ALA A 305 9.03 -11.38 -3.54
N SER A 306 8.44 -10.44 -4.26
CA SER A 306 8.37 -10.53 -5.71
C SER A 306 9.62 -9.90 -6.31
N PHE A 307 10.03 -10.35 -7.50
CA PHE A 307 11.08 -9.68 -8.26
C PHE A 307 10.67 -9.47 -9.71
N ALA A 308 11.26 -8.44 -10.32
CA ALA A 308 11.11 -8.15 -11.75
C ALA A 308 12.47 -7.77 -12.34
N ASP A 309 12.72 -8.20 -13.57
CA ASP A 309 13.85 -7.77 -14.39
C ASP A 309 13.29 -7.25 -15.72
N VAL A 310 13.46 -5.95 -15.99
CA VAL A 310 12.81 -5.29 -17.12
C VAL A 310 13.47 -5.66 -18.46
N ASP A 311 14.76 -6.02 -18.44
CA ASP A 311 15.51 -6.30 -19.66
C ASP A 311 16.21 -7.66 -19.70
N GLY A 312 16.07 -8.45 -18.63
CA GLY A 312 16.61 -9.81 -18.52
C GLY A 312 18.12 -9.86 -18.30
N ARG A 313 18.78 -8.71 -18.09
CA ARG A 313 20.25 -8.64 -17.98
C ARG A 313 20.75 -8.72 -16.55
N ALA A 314 19.85 -8.72 -15.56
CA ALA A 314 20.21 -8.53 -14.16
C ALA A 314 19.41 -9.45 -13.20
N THR A 315 18.92 -10.59 -13.71
CA THR A 315 18.07 -11.50 -12.95
C THR A 315 18.80 -12.06 -11.72
N ASP A 316 20.06 -12.50 -11.85
CA ASP A 316 20.83 -12.98 -10.70
C ASP A 316 21.12 -11.89 -9.67
N VAL A 317 21.26 -10.63 -10.09
CA VAL A 317 21.40 -9.50 -9.15
C VAL A 317 20.11 -9.27 -8.36
N ALA A 318 18.95 -9.34 -9.02
CA ALA A 318 17.65 -9.23 -8.36
C ALA A 318 17.41 -10.38 -7.37
N LEU A 319 17.70 -11.62 -7.79
CA LEU A 319 17.61 -12.79 -6.91
C LEU A 319 18.60 -12.68 -5.74
N GLY A 320 19.86 -12.32 -6.00
CA GLY A 320 20.87 -12.11 -4.96
C GLY A 320 20.46 -11.04 -3.95
N TRP A 321 19.86 -9.94 -4.42
CA TRP A 321 19.29 -8.92 -3.54
C TRP A 321 18.18 -9.50 -2.67
N SER A 322 17.20 -10.19 -3.25
CA SER A 322 16.10 -10.80 -2.49
C SER A 322 16.58 -11.81 -1.44
N ILE A 323 17.55 -12.67 -1.80
CA ILE A 323 18.15 -13.64 -0.89
C ILE A 323 18.89 -12.93 0.24
N ALA A 324 19.66 -11.88 -0.06
CA ALA A 324 20.36 -11.11 0.95
C ALA A 324 19.43 -10.34 1.90
N LEU A 325 18.18 -10.07 1.50
CA LEU A 325 17.15 -9.54 2.40
C LEU A 325 16.57 -10.59 3.35
N GLY A 326 16.79 -11.88 3.06
CA GLY A 326 16.28 -13.02 3.81
C GLY A 326 14.91 -13.52 3.36
N SER A 327 14.50 -13.27 2.11
CA SER A 327 13.19 -13.71 1.61
C SER A 327 13.05 -15.24 1.67
N PRO A 328 12.02 -15.81 2.34
CA PRO A 328 11.83 -17.26 2.44
C PRO A 328 11.60 -17.92 1.08
N PHE A 329 10.87 -17.23 0.21
CA PHE A 329 10.90 -17.48 -1.23
C PHE A 329 10.71 -16.18 -2.01
N THR A 330 11.15 -16.24 -3.25
CA THR A 330 11.14 -15.14 -4.21
C THR A 330 10.41 -15.60 -5.46
N PHE A 331 9.39 -14.86 -5.91
CA PHE A 331 8.57 -15.20 -7.08
C PHE A 331 8.62 -14.12 -8.16
N ALA A 332 8.53 -14.52 -9.43
CA ALA A 332 8.62 -13.59 -10.55
C ALA A 332 7.32 -12.79 -10.75
N THR A 333 7.47 -11.51 -11.06
CA THR A 333 6.39 -10.60 -11.50
C THR A 333 6.96 -9.61 -12.53
N THR A 334 6.14 -8.66 -12.99
CA THR A 334 6.61 -7.48 -13.71
C THR A 334 6.43 -6.25 -12.82
N LEU A 335 7.18 -5.17 -13.08
CA LEU A 335 6.95 -3.88 -12.41
C LEU A 335 5.49 -3.42 -12.55
N GLU A 336 4.85 -3.72 -13.69
CA GLU A 336 3.47 -3.32 -13.97
C GLU A 336 2.46 -4.08 -13.12
N GLN A 337 2.59 -5.42 -13.04
CA GLN A 337 1.73 -6.22 -12.19
C GLN A 337 1.96 -5.89 -10.72
N GLU A 338 3.22 -5.71 -10.32
CA GLU A 338 3.56 -5.39 -8.94
C GLU A 338 2.96 -4.06 -8.48
N TYR A 339 3.09 -2.96 -9.25
CA TYR A 339 2.53 -1.69 -8.78
C TYR A 339 0.99 -1.76 -8.76
N LYS A 340 0.38 -2.52 -9.67
CA LYS A 340 -1.07 -2.69 -9.73
C LYS A 340 -1.57 -3.47 -8.52
N SER A 341 -0.92 -4.58 -8.15
CA SER A 341 -1.32 -5.40 -7.01
C SER A 341 -1.03 -4.71 -5.68
N ASP A 342 0.16 -4.12 -5.52
CA ASP A 342 0.64 -3.56 -4.26
C ASP A 342 -0.14 -2.29 -3.86
N ILE A 343 -0.22 -1.28 -4.75
CA ILE A 343 -0.97 -0.02 -4.49
C ILE A 343 -2.45 -0.33 -4.21
N PHE A 344 -3.02 -1.32 -4.90
CA PHE A 344 -4.36 -1.81 -4.67
C PHE A 344 -4.49 -2.56 -3.32
N GLY A 345 -3.57 -3.47 -3.02
CA GLY A 345 -3.58 -4.30 -1.81
C GLY A 345 -3.52 -3.46 -0.53
N GLU A 346 -2.64 -2.45 -0.48
CA GLU A 346 -2.51 -1.51 0.64
C GLU A 346 -3.78 -0.64 0.85
N ARG A 347 -4.65 -0.51 -0.15
CA ARG A 347 -5.97 0.13 -0.05
C ARG A 347 -7.08 -0.85 0.27
N GLY A 348 -6.92 -2.08 -0.20
CA GLY A 348 -7.73 -3.23 0.11
C GLY A 348 -7.40 -3.80 1.49
N ILE A 349 -7.38 -5.13 1.59
CA ILE A 349 -7.38 -5.86 2.86
C ILE A 349 -6.15 -5.60 3.73
N LEU A 350 -5.01 -5.20 3.15
CA LEU A 350 -3.76 -5.04 3.88
C LEU A 350 -3.84 -3.90 4.90
N LEU A 351 -4.47 -2.78 4.56
CA LEU A 351 -4.60 -1.63 5.47
C LEU A 351 -5.97 -0.94 5.38
N GLY A 352 -6.34 -0.41 4.21
CA GLY A 352 -7.52 0.45 4.05
C GLY A 352 -8.83 -0.27 4.37
N ALA A 353 -9.11 -1.38 3.69
CA ALA A 353 -10.35 -2.10 3.85
C ALA A 353 -10.49 -2.72 5.25
N VAL A 354 -9.43 -3.30 5.82
CA VAL A 354 -9.49 -3.82 7.20
C VAL A 354 -9.74 -2.71 8.22
N HIS A 355 -9.18 -1.50 8.03
CA HIS A 355 -9.49 -0.34 8.87
C HIS A 355 -10.98 0.04 8.74
N GLY A 356 -11.51 0.13 7.53
CA GLY A 356 -12.94 0.42 7.31
C GLY A 356 -13.87 -0.63 7.92
N VAL A 357 -13.53 -1.92 7.78
CA VAL A 357 -14.28 -3.05 8.36
C VAL A 357 -14.35 -2.94 9.87
N VAL A 358 -13.23 -2.72 10.56
CA VAL A 358 -13.23 -2.70 12.03
C VAL A 358 -13.96 -1.48 12.60
N GLU A 359 -13.89 -0.32 11.94
CA GLU A 359 -14.65 0.88 12.32
C GLU A 359 -16.17 0.65 12.17
N CYS A 360 -16.57 0.07 11.03
CA CYS A 360 -17.97 -0.28 10.74
C CYS A 360 -18.55 -1.27 11.75
N LEU A 361 -17.85 -2.39 11.96
CA LEU A 361 -18.32 -3.44 12.86
C LEU A 361 -18.31 -3.01 14.33
N PHE A 362 -17.29 -2.24 14.76
CA PHE A 362 -17.27 -1.68 16.11
C PHE A 362 -18.51 -0.82 16.36
N ARG A 363 -18.85 0.05 15.40
CA ARG A 363 -20.04 0.89 15.46
C ARG A 363 -21.31 0.05 15.54
N LYS A 364 -21.50 -0.90 14.61
CA LYS A 364 -22.65 -1.83 14.60
C LYS A 364 -22.83 -2.50 15.96
N TYR A 365 -21.76 -3.07 16.52
CA TYR A 365 -21.85 -3.81 17.77
C TYR A 365 -22.21 -2.91 18.95
N THR A 366 -21.62 -1.72 19.04
CA THR A 366 -21.96 -0.78 20.11
C THR A 366 -23.38 -0.23 19.98
N GLU A 367 -23.88 0.03 18.76
CA GLU A 367 -25.26 0.45 18.51
C GLU A 367 -26.27 -0.64 18.88
N ASN A 368 -25.89 -1.91 18.73
CA ASN A 368 -26.67 -3.08 19.17
C ASN A 368 -26.49 -3.42 20.66
N GLY A 369 -25.91 -2.52 21.46
CA GLY A 369 -25.82 -2.64 22.92
C GLY A 369 -24.62 -3.46 23.43
N MET A 370 -23.69 -3.88 22.57
CA MET A 370 -22.44 -4.48 23.00
C MET A 370 -21.55 -3.45 23.71
N SER A 371 -20.90 -3.83 24.80
CA SER A 371 -19.94 -2.93 25.46
C SER A 371 -18.77 -2.61 24.53
N GLU A 372 -18.18 -1.42 24.68
CA GLU A 372 -17.09 -0.97 23.81
C GLU A 372 -15.89 -1.94 23.84
N ASP A 373 -15.49 -2.40 25.03
CA ASP A 373 -14.36 -3.34 25.19
C ASP A 373 -14.63 -4.65 24.45
N LEU A 374 -15.85 -5.17 24.53
CA LEU A 374 -16.22 -6.40 23.84
C LEU A 374 -16.37 -6.18 22.33
N ALA A 375 -16.89 -5.02 21.89
CA ALA A 375 -16.95 -4.66 20.48
C ALA A 375 -15.54 -4.54 19.87
N TYR A 376 -14.57 -3.97 20.60
CA TYR A 376 -13.17 -3.93 20.17
C TYR A 376 -12.56 -5.32 20.08
N LYS A 377 -12.80 -6.17 21.10
CA LYS A 377 -12.32 -7.56 21.09
C LYS A 377 -12.92 -8.38 19.94
N ASN A 378 -14.21 -8.27 19.71
CA ASN A 378 -14.92 -8.98 18.64
C ASN A 378 -14.62 -8.44 17.23
N THR A 379 -13.89 -7.33 17.11
CA THR A 379 -13.44 -6.78 15.82
C THR A 379 -11.93 -6.89 15.66
N VAL A 380 -11.18 -5.98 16.28
CA VAL A 380 -9.74 -5.85 16.10
C VAL A 380 -8.98 -7.04 16.65
N GLU A 381 -9.26 -7.46 17.89
CA GLU A 381 -8.55 -8.60 18.49
C GLU A 381 -8.91 -9.91 17.77
N CYS A 382 -10.18 -10.08 17.40
CA CYS A 382 -10.66 -11.20 16.59
C CYS A 382 -9.89 -11.33 15.26
N ILE A 383 -9.86 -10.26 14.46
CA ILE A 383 -9.21 -10.28 13.14
C ILE A 383 -7.70 -10.48 13.29
N THR A 384 -7.06 -9.69 14.14
CA THR A 384 -5.59 -9.61 14.21
C THR A 384 -4.95 -10.72 15.06
N GLY A 385 -5.73 -11.40 15.89
CA GLY A 385 -5.32 -12.54 16.69
C GLY A 385 -5.74 -13.87 16.07
N ILE A 386 -6.85 -14.45 16.55
CA ILE A 386 -7.24 -15.83 16.23
C ILE A 386 -7.56 -16.05 14.75
N VAL A 387 -8.20 -15.09 14.06
CA VAL A 387 -8.50 -15.21 12.63
C VAL A 387 -7.19 -15.19 11.83
N SER A 388 -6.32 -14.19 12.04
CA SER A 388 -5.02 -14.11 11.37
C SER A 388 -4.17 -15.36 11.63
N LYS A 389 -4.09 -15.82 12.88
CA LYS A 389 -3.34 -17.03 13.23
C LYS A 389 -3.89 -18.28 12.55
N THR A 390 -5.22 -18.40 12.47
CA THR A 390 -5.85 -19.57 11.84
C THR A 390 -5.64 -19.56 10.34
N ILE A 391 -5.81 -18.41 9.68
CA ILE A 391 -5.54 -18.25 8.25
C ILE A 391 -4.06 -18.50 7.94
N SER A 392 -3.18 -17.94 8.78
CA SER A 392 -1.75 -18.20 8.68
C SER A 392 -1.46 -19.70 8.77
N ALA A 393 -1.91 -20.40 9.81
CA ALA A 393 -1.53 -21.80 9.97
C ALA A 393 -2.25 -22.78 9.03
N LYS A 394 -3.51 -22.51 8.67
CA LYS A 394 -4.43 -23.51 8.09
C LYS A 394 -5.37 -22.97 6.99
N GLY A 395 -5.23 -21.71 6.58
CA GLY A 395 -6.06 -21.10 5.54
C GLY A 395 -7.46 -20.67 6.01
N MET A 396 -8.24 -20.11 5.08
CA MET A 396 -9.55 -19.49 5.38
C MET A 396 -10.63 -20.51 5.73
N LEU A 397 -10.65 -21.69 5.10
CA LEU A 397 -11.62 -22.74 5.39
C LEU A 397 -11.56 -23.17 6.86
N ALA A 398 -10.35 -23.27 7.43
CA ALA A 398 -10.18 -23.64 8.82
C ALA A 398 -10.82 -22.64 9.80
N VAL A 399 -10.96 -21.36 9.42
CA VAL A 399 -11.72 -20.39 10.22
C VAL A 399 -13.19 -20.80 10.25
N TYR A 400 -13.79 -21.01 9.07
CA TYR A 400 -15.20 -21.41 8.94
C TYR A 400 -15.50 -22.76 9.61
N ASP A 401 -14.64 -23.75 9.39
CA ASP A 401 -14.79 -25.11 9.94
C ASP A 401 -14.66 -25.16 11.46
N SER A 402 -13.96 -24.19 12.07
CA SER A 402 -13.80 -24.09 13.52
C SER A 402 -15.02 -23.51 14.24
N LEU A 403 -15.98 -22.95 13.51
CA LEU A 403 -17.19 -22.36 14.07
C LEU A 403 -18.21 -23.43 14.47
N SER A 404 -19.03 -23.12 15.47
CA SER A 404 -20.23 -23.90 15.76
C SER A 404 -21.23 -23.81 14.61
N GLU A 405 -22.22 -24.70 14.57
CA GLU A 405 -23.25 -24.68 13.52
C GLU A 405 -24.05 -23.36 13.48
N ASP A 406 -24.33 -22.75 14.64
CA ASP A 406 -24.94 -21.42 14.67
C ASP A 406 -23.95 -20.32 14.26
N GLY A 407 -22.67 -20.46 14.62
CA GLY A 407 -21.61 -19.56 14.16
C GLY A 407 -21.41 -19.61 12.64
N LYS A 408 -21.53 -20.79 12.01
CA LYS A 408 -21.48 -20.93 10.55
C LYS A 408 -22.61 -20.16 9.87
N LYS A 409 -23.83 -20.20 10.42
CA LYS A 409 -24.97 -19.41 9.89
C LYS A 409 -24.69 -17.90 9.98
N GLU A 410 -24.12 -17.43 11.10
CA GLU A 410 -23.72 -16.03 11.24
C GLU A 410 -22.60 -15.63 10.26
N PHE A 411 -21.61 -16.50 10.09
CA PHE A 411 -20.55 -16.32 9.10
C PHE A 411 -21.12 -16.23 7.68
N GLU A 412 -22.01 -17.16 7.31
CA GLU A 412 -22.63 -17.21 5.98
C GLU A 412 -23.47 -15.97 5.69
N ALA A 413 -24.25 -15.50 6.67
CA ALA A 413 -25.02 -14.27 6.54
C ALA A 413 -24.10 -13.06 6.30
N ALA A 414 -23.04 -12.92 7.11
CA ALA A 414 -22.06 -11.86 6.95
C ALA A 414 -21.30 -11.94 5.62
N TYR A 415 -20.84 -13.14 5.25
CA TYR A 415 -20.06 -13.39 4.04
C TYR A 415 -20.88 -13.09 2.79
N SER A 416 -22.09 -13.66 2.72
CA SER A 416 -23.04 -13.45 1.63
C SER A 416 -23.40 -11.97 1.44
N ALA A 417 -23.60 -11.23 2.53
CA ALA A 417 -23.98 -9.83 2.46
C ALA A 417 -22.81 -8.88 2.14
N SER A 418 -21.58 -9.26 2.50
CA SER A 418 -20.42 -8.37 2.43
C SER A 418 -19.57 -8.55 1.17
N TYR A 419 -19.59 -9.73 0.54
CA TYR A 419 -18.71 -10.07 -0.58
C TYR A 419 -18.81 -9.07 -1.74
N TYR A 420 -20.01 -8.80 -2.26
CA TYR A 420 -20.19 -7.88 -3.39
C TYR A 420 -19.98 -6.41 -3.03
N PRO A 421 -20.48 -5.89 -1.88
CA PRO A 421 -20.13 -4.54 -1.43
C PRO A 421 -18.62 -4.31 -1.29
N CYS A 422 -17.88 -5.28 -0.76
CA CYS A 422 -16.42 -5.22 -0.72
C CYS A 422 -15.81 -5.25 -2.13
N MET A 423 -16.29 -6.16 -2.99
CA MET A 423 -15.82 -6.28 -4.37
C MET A 423 -16.03 -5.00 -5.17
N ASP A 424 -17.13 -4.27 -4.96
CA ASP A 424 -17.43 -3.00 -5.64
C ASP A 424 -16.29 -1.98 -5.41
N ILE A 425 -15.97 -1.72 -4.14
CA ILE A 425 -14.92 -0.76 -3.78
C ILE A 425 -13.53 -1.26 -4.18
N LEU A 426 -13.26 -2.56 -4.05
CA LEU A 426 -12.00 -3.15 -4.53
C LEU A 426 -11.88 -2.99 -6.05
N TYR A 427 -12.95 -3.24 -6.78
CA TYR A 427 -12.93 -3.18 -8.24
C TYR A 427 -12.71 -1.74 -8.72
N GLU A 428 -13.40 -0.76 -8.15
CA GLU A 428 -13.16 0.68 -8.35
C GLU A 428 -11.69 1.03 -8.08
N CYS A 429 -11.18 0.63 -6.92
CA CYS A 429 -9.80 0.92 -6.50
C CYS A 429 -8.77 0.35 -7.49
N TYR A 430 -8.94 -0.90 -7.93
CA TYR A 430 -8.01 -1.51 -8.87
C TYR A 430 -7.96 -0.74 -10.20
N GLU A 431 -9.13 -0.35 -10.75
CA GLU A 431 -9.18 0.40 -12.01
C GLU A 431 -8.57 1.80 -11.87
N ASP A 432 -8.77 2.48 -10.73
CA ASP A 432 -8.11 3.75 -10.42
C ASP A 432 -6.57 3.62 -10.39
N VAL A 433 -6.05 2.51 -9.87
CA VAL A 433 -4.62 2.22 -9.87
C VAL A 433 -4.12 1.92 -11.28
N ALA A 434 -4.77 0.98 -11.98
CA ALA A 434 -4.36 0.52 -13.30
C ALA A 434 -4.40 1.63 -14.36
N THR A 435 -5.29 2.61 -14.22
CA THR A 435 -5.39 3.78 -15.10
C THR A 435 -4.40 4.91 -14.76
N GLY A 436 -3.65 4.79 -13.66
CA GLY A 436 -2.71 5.80 -13.18
C GLY A 436 -3.36 6.97 -12.41
N SER A 437 -4.69 6.95 -12.24
CA SER A 437 -5.44 7.97 -11.48
C SER A 437 -4.99 8.01 -10.02
N GLU A 438 -4.83 6.84 -9.40
CA GLU A 438 -4.40 6.74 -8.02
C GLU A 438 -2.94 7.15 -7.82
N ILE A 439 -2.06 6.76 -8.75
CA ILE A 439 -0.65 7.17 -8.78
C ILE A 439 -0.56 8.70 -8.85
N ARG A 440 -1.30 9.33 -9.76
CA ARG A 440 -1.36 10.79 -9.87
C ARG A 440 -1.86 11.45 -8.59
N SER A 441 -2.89 10.89 -7.96
CA SER A 441 -3.43 11.36 -6.68
C SER A 441 -2.36 11.36 -5.59
N VAL A 442 -1.58 10.28 -5.47
CA VAL A 442 -0.47 10.16 -4.51
C VAL A 442 0.62 11.21 -4.75
N VAL A 443 1.04 11.40 -6.02
CA VAL A 443 2.03 12.44 -6.38
C VAL A 443 1.53 13.83 -5.95
N LEU A 444 0.29 14.18 -6.26
CA LEU A 444 -0.29 15.47 -5.89
C LEU A 444 -0.48 15.61 -4.38
N ALA A 445 -0.82 14.54 -3.66
CA ALA A 445 -0.90 14.53 -2.20
C ALA A 445 0.46 14.80 -1.56
N GLY A 446 1.53 14.19 -2.05
CA GLY A 446 2.89 14.45 -1.57
C GLY A 446 3.32 15.91 -1.76
N ARG A 447 2.86 16.57 -2.83
CA ARG A 447 3.07 18.02 -3.05
C ARG A 447 2.30 18.88 -2.06
N ARG A 448 1.11 18.45 -1.59
CA ARG A 448 0.29 19.16 -0.60
C ARG A 448 0.82 19.07 0.83
N PHE A 449 1.87 18.27 1.09
CA PHE A 449 2.56 18.28 2.39
C PHE A 449 3.36 19.55 2.67
N TYR A 450 3.47 20.44 1.68
CA TYR A 450 4.19 21.70 1.76
C TYR A 450 3.28 22.85 1.30
N GLU A 451 3.54 24.05 1.79
CA GLU A 451 2.86 25.26 1.34
C GLU A 451 3.18 25.50 -0.14
N LYS A 452 2.15 25.80 -0.92
CA LYS A 452 2.25 26.18 -2.33
C LYS A 452 0.99 26.91 -2.76
N GLU A 453 1.07 27.74 -3.80
CA GLU A 453 -0.11 28.42 -4.38
C GLU A 453 -0.91 29.26 -3.36
N GLY A 454 -0.24 29.78 -2.31
CA GLY A 454 -0.89 30.52 -1.22
C GLY A 454 -1.77 29.67 -0.30
N LEU A 455 -1.70 28.34 -0.39
CA LEU A 455 -2.41 27.40 0.48
C LEU A 455 -1.47 26.77 1.52
N PRO A 456 -1.99 26.43 2.72
CA PRO A 456 -1.19 25.86 3.79
C PRO A 456 -0.74 24.43 3.46
N ALA A 457 0.25 23.94 4.22
CA ALA A 457 0.69 22.56 4.19
C ALA A 457 -0.31 21.62 4.90
N PHE A 458 -0.55 20.44 4.32
CA PHE A 458 -1.46 19.42 4.87
C PHE A 458 -0.73 18.08 5.10
N PRO A 459 0.18 17.98 6.09
CA PRO A 459 0.74 16.69 6.47
C PRO A 459 -0.35 15.74 6.99
N MET A 460 -0.12 14.43 6.88
CA MET A 460 -1.10 13.44 7.33
C MET A 460 -1.39 13.54 8.83
N GLY A 461 -2.67 13.52 9.19
CA GLY A 461 -3.12 13.47 10.59
C GLY A 461 -3.09 12.07 11.20
N LYS A 462 -3.35 12.01 12.51
CA LYS A 462 -3.48 10.76 13.28
C LYS A 462 -4.85 10.12 13.03
N ILE A 463 -4.88 8.79 12.94
CA ILE A 463 -6.09 7.99 12.70
C ILE A 463 -6.55 7.17 13.91
N ASP A 464 -5.76 7.15 14.98
CA ASP A 464 -5.96 6.31 16.18
C ASP A 464 -6.43 7.10 17.41
N GLN A 465 -6.95 8.31 17.22
CA GLN A 465 -7.41 9.16 18.33
C GLN A 465 -8.93 9.17 18.51
N THR A 466 -9.67 8.44 17.66
CA THR A 466 -11.13 8.31 17.76
C THR A 466 -11.53 7.27 18.82
N ARG A 467 -12.84 7.21 19.08
CA ARG A 467 -13.48 6.41 20.16
C ARG A 467 -12.92 4.98 20.27
N MET A 468 -12.99 4.20 19.20
CA MET A 468 -12.63 2.77 19.27
C MET A 468 -11.14 2.55 19.55
N TRP A 469 -10.27 3.46 19.13
CA TRP A 469 -8.82 3.31 19.33
C TRP A 469 -8.42 3.65 20.77
N LYS A 470 -9.12 4.58 21.43
CA LYS A 470 -8.99 4.81 22.88
C LYS A 470 -9.52 3.65 23.71
N VAL A 471 -10.58 3.00 23.25
CA VAL A 471 -11.02 1.71 23.82
C VAL A 471 -9.94 0.65 23.65
N GLY A 472 -9.31 0.57 22.48
CA GLY A 472 -8.21 -0.35 22.21
C GLY A 472 -7.00 -0.16 23.13
N GLU A 473 -6.64 1.07 23.46
CA GLU A 473 -5.60 1.37 24.47
C GLU A 473 -5.95 0.73 25.83
N ARG A 474 -7.19 0.91 26.30
CA ARG A 474 -7.70 0.31 27.55
C ARG A 474 -7.73 -1.22 27.51
N VAL A 475 -8.22 -1.80 26.41
CA VAL A 475 -8.28 -3.26 26.22
C VAL A 475 -6.89 -3.86 26.27
N ARG A 476 -5.92 -3.28 25.55
CA ARG A 476 -4.54 -3.78 25.53
C ARG A 476 -3.80 -3.61 26.85
N ALA A 477 -4.10 -2.55 27.62
CA ALA A 477 -3.48 -2.32 28.93
C ALA A 477 -3.76 -3.44 29.96
N THR A 478 -4.86 -4.19 29.76
CA THR A 478 -5.26 -5.32 30.65
C THR A 478 -5.20 -6.67 29.95
N ARG A 479 -4.74 -6.72 28.69
CA ARG A 479 -4.68 -7.93 27.89
C ARG A 479 -3.54 -8.86 28.35
N PRO A 480 -3.81 -10.14 28.64
CA PRO A 480 -2.75 -11.12 28.93
C PRO A 480 -1.75 -11.26 27.77
N LYS A 481 -0.50 -11.57 28.08
CA LYS A 481 0.52 -11.87 27.06
C LYS A 481 0.12 -13.13 26.28
N GLY A 482 0.11 -13.04 24.95
CA GLY A 482 -0.25 -14.16 24.07
C GLY A 482 -1.75 -14.38 23.88
N ASP A 483 -2.59 -13.45 24.34
CA ASP A 483 -4.03 -13.46 24.04
C ASP A 483 -4.26 -13.33 22.52
N LEU A 484 -5.14 -14.16 21.96
CA LEU A 484 -5.49 -14.18 20.54
C LEU A 484 -6.85 -13.54 20.27
N GLY A 485 -7.54 -13.04 21.30
CA GLY A 485 -8.89 -12.52 21.17
C GLY A 485 -9.94 -13.61 20.91
N PRO A 486 -11.23 -13.22 20.90
CA PRO A 486 -12.33 -14.12 20.61
C PRO A 486 -12.44 -14.38 19.09
N LEU A 487 -12.96 -15.54 18.70
CA LEU A 487 -13.40 -15.80 17.32
C LEU A 487 -14.88 -15.41 17.21
N TYR A 488 -15.15 -14.24 16.65
CA TYR A 488 -16.52 -13.76 16.46
C TYR A 488 -17.03 -14.09 15.04
N PRO A 489 -18.05 -14.96 14.87
CA PRO A 489 -18.40 -15.52 13.57
C PRO A 489 -18.79 -14.48 12.52
N PHE A 490 -19.59 -13.48 12.90
CA PHE A 490 -19.99 -12.41 11.99
C PHE A 490 -18.77 -11.60 11.49
N THR A 491 -17.85 -11.22 12.39
CA THR A 491 -16.61 -10.52 12.02
C THR A 491 -15.76 -11.36 11.07
N ALA A 492 -15.60 -12.66 11.37
CA ALA A 492 -14.87 -13.58 10.51
C ALA A 492 -15.51 -13.65 9.10
N GLY A 493 -16.84 -13.69 9.00
CA GLY A 493 -17.56 -13.71 7.73
C GLY A 493 -17.30 -12.45 6.89
N VAL A 494 -17.34 -11.26 7.49
CA VAL A 494 -17.03 -10.00 6.77
C VAL A 494 -15.57 -9.95 6.31
N PHE A 495 -14.63 -10.32 7.20
CA PHE A 495 -13.20 -10.26 6.88
C PHE A 495 -12.81 -11.28 5.79
N VAL A 496 -13.32 -12.51 5.85
CA VAL A 496 -13.07 -13.54 4.84
C VAL A 496 -13.76 -13.20 3.51
N ALA A 497 -14.94 -12.57 3.54
CA ALA A 497 -15.59 -12.07 2.32
C ALA A 497 -14.76 -11.00 1.62
N LEU A 498 -14.21 -10.05 2.37
CA LEU A 498 -13.28 -9.05 1.84
C LEU A 498 -12.04 -9.71 1.22
N MET A 499 -11.44 -10.70 1.90
CA MET A 499 -10.26 -11.42 1.42
C MET A 499 -10.54 -12.14 0.09
N MET A 500 -11.65 -12.87 0.02
CA MET A 500 -12.06 -13.60 -1.18
C MET A 500 -12.48 -12.67 -2.32
N ALA A 501 -13.10 -11.53 -2.02
CA ALA A 501 -13.41 -10.52 -3.03
C ALA A 501 -12.12 -9.93 -3.64
N GLN A 502 -11.11 -9.64 -2.81
CA GLN A 502 -9.81 -9.15 -3.28
C GLN A 502 -9.10 -10.17 -4.18
N ILE A 503 -9.08 -11.43 -3.74
CA ILE A 503 -8.51 -12.56 -4.51
C ILE A 503 -9.17 -12.64 -5.88
N GLU A 504 -10.49 -12.56 -5.96
CA GLU A 504 -11.22 -12.68 -7.22
C GLU A 504 -10.96 -11.48 -8.15
N VAL A 505 -10.89 -10.25 -7.62
CA VAL A 505 -10.55 -9.06 -8.42
C VAL A 505 -9.18 -9.23 -9.06
N LEU A 506 -8.14 -9.57 -8.29
CA LEU A 506 -6.79 -9.77 -8.82
C LEU A 506 -6.72 -10.94 -9.81
N ARG A 507 -7.42 -12.05 -9.53
CA ARG A 507 -7.52 -13.20 -10.44
C ARG A 507 -8.12 -12.79 -11.79
N LYS A 508 -9.22 -12.03 -11.79
CA LYS A 508 -9.86 -11.54 -13.02
C LYS A 508 -9.03 -10.49 -13.75
N LYS A 509 -8.14 -9.80 -13.05
CA LYS A 509 -7.19 -8.84 -13.63
C LYS A 509 -5.87 -9.47 -14.09
N GLY A 510 -5.73 -10.79 -13.94
CA GLY A 510 -4.66 -11.59 -14.58
C GLY A 510 -3.40 -11.78 -13.74
N HIS A 511 -3.43 -11.47 -12.44
CA HIS A 511 -2.29 -11.67 -11.54
C HIS A 511 -2.00 -13.15 -11.29
N SER A 512 -0.74 -13.49 -11.00
CA SER A 512 -0.33 -14.85 -10.63
C SER A 512 -0.85 -15.23 -9.23
N TYR A 513 -0.97 -16.53 -8.94
CA TYR A 513 -1.44 -16.97 -7.62
C TYR A 513 -0.45 -16.61 -6.52
N SER A 514 0.87 -16.67 -6.79
CA SER A 514 1.86 -16.24 -5.79
C SER A 514 1.67 -14.77 -5.42
N GLU A 515 1.43 -13.90 -6.40
CA GLU A 515 1.18 -12.48 -6.14
C GLU A 515 -0.15 -12.28 -5.41
N ILE A 516 -1.25 -12.89 -5.88
CA ILE A 516 -2.57 -12.81 -5.25
C ILE A 516 -2.53 -13.23 -3.77
N ILE A 517 -1.91 -14.36 -3.47
CA ILE A 517 -1.87 -14.93 -2.11
C ILE A 517 -0.99 -14.07 -1.19
N ASN A 518 0.15 -13.56 -1.68
CA ASN A 518 0.98 -12.69 -0.85
C ASN A 518 0.29 -11.34 -0.56
N GLU A 519 -0.31 -10.72 -1.58
CA GLU A 519 -0.94 -9.39 -1.52
C GLU A 519 -2.32 -9.36 -0.84
N SER A 520 -2.96 -10.53 -0.68
CA SER A 520 -4.32 -10.61 -0.12
C SER A 520 -4.40 -11.42 1.18
N LEU A 521 -3.37 -12.20 1.51
CA LEU A 521 -3.43 -13.13 2.63
C LEU A 521 -2.14 -13.12 3.45
N ILE A 522 -1.01 -13.55 2.88
CA ILE A 522 0.23 -13.77 3.66
C ILE A 522 0.71 -12.46 4.28
N GLU A 523 0.79 -11.38 3.50
CA GLU A 523 1.23 -10.09 4.03
C GLU A 523 0.31 -9.58 5.15
N ALA A 524 -1.02 -9.73 4.97
CA ALA A 524 -1.98 -9.32 5.98
C ALA A 524 -1.74 -10.06 7.31
N VAL A 525 -1.66 -11.39 7.30
CA VAL A 525 -1.68 -12.21 8.52
C VAL A 525 -0.29 -12.41 9.14
N ASP A 526 0.77 -12.42 8.33
CA ASP A 526 2.13 -12.74 8.76
C ASP A 526 3.03 -11.49 8.91
N SER A 527 2.64 -10.34 8.33
CA SER A 527 3.37 -9.07 8.46
C SER A 527 2.56 -7.98 9.16
N LEU A 528 1.39 -7.61 8.63
CA LEU A 528 0.72 -6.35 8.98
C LEU A 528 -0.15 -6.44 10.24
N ASN A 529 -1.08 -7.40 10.28
CA ASN A 529 -2.02 -7.57 11.39
C ASN A 529 -1.35 -7.71 12.77
N PRO A 530 -0.17 -8.37 12.91
CA PRO A 530 0.57 -8.38 14.18
C PRO A 530 0.88 -6.98 14.74
N PHE A 531 1.11 -5.97 13.88
CA PHE A 531 1.32 -4.59 14.35
C PHE A 531 0.02 -3.94 14.82
N MET A 532 -1.11 -4.19 14.14
CA MET A 532 -2.41 -3.72 14.62
C MET A 532 -2.78 -4.40 15.95
N HIS A 533 -2.49 -5.70 16.09
CA HIS A 533 -2.68 -6.43 17.34
C HIS A 533 -1.82 -5.86 18.48
N ALA A 534 -0.58 -5.47 18.18
CA ALA A 534 0.34 -4.92 19.17
C ALA A 534 -0.13 -3.55 19.69
N ARG A 535 -0.49 -2.61 18.80
CA ARG A 535 -0.70 -1.19 19.18
C ARG A 535 -1.81 -0.45 18.41
N GLY A 536 -2.71 -1.16 17.75
CA GLY A 536 -3.83 -0.58 17.01
C GLY A 536 -3.45 -0.09 15.61
N VAL A 537 -4.44 0.45 14.89
CA VAL A 537 -4.33 0.67 13.43
C VAL A 537 -3.18 1.59 13.01
N SER A 538 -2.92 2.65 13.75
CA SER A 538 -1.82 3.59 13.44
C SER A 538 -0.47 2.88 13.47
N PHE A 539 -0.27 1.94 14.39
CA PHE A 539 0.99 1.19 14.46
C PHE A 539 1.22 0.27 13.26
N MET A 540 0.15 -0.18 12.61
CA MET A 540 0.24 -0.91 11.35
C MET A 540 0.38 0.03 10.15
N VAL A 541 -0.58 0.95 9.99
CA VAL A 541 -0.68 1.85 8.82
C VAL A 541 0.51 2.80 8.74
N ASP A 542 0.86 3.48 9.83
CA ASP A 542 1.87 4.54 9.79
C ASP A 542 3.30 4.00 9.75
N ASN A 543 3.53 2.70 10.01
CA ASN A 543 4.81 2.03 9.75
C ASN A 543 5.04 1.69 8.27
N CYS A 544 3.99 1.71 7.44
CA CYS A 544 4.07 1.44 6.00
C CYS A 544 4.59 2.65 5.20
N SER A 545 4.58 2.55 3.86
CA SER A 545 5.03 3.60 2.94
C SER A 545 4.14 4.85 3.02
N THR A 546 4.58 5.96 2.43
CA THR A 546 3.71 7.16 2.33
C THR A 546 2.50 6.90 1.43
N THR A 547 2.69 6.12 0.37
CA THR A 547 1.64 5.69 -0.57
C THR A 547 0.59 4.85 0.15
N ALA A 548 1.02 3.88 0.96
CA ALA A 548 0.17 3.05 1.81
C ALA A 548 -0.66 3.87 2.80
N ARG A 549 0.00 4.80 3.48
CA ARG A 549 -0.64 5.66 4.48
C ARG A 549 -1.71 6.57 3.87
N LEU A 550 -1.44 7.12 2.68
CA LEU A 550 -2.41 7.91 1.92
C LEU A 550 -3.55 7.03 1.40
N GLY A 551 -3.24 5.85 0.86
CA GLY A 551 -4.20 4.88 0.36
C GLY A 551 -5.18 4.44 1.43
N SER A 552 -4.68 3.96 2.57
CA SER A 552 -5.50 3.58 3.72
C SER A 552 -6.44 4.71 4.15
N ARG A 553 -5.94 5.95 4.26
CA ARG A 553 -6.76 7.12 4.65
C ARG A 553 -7.81 7.52 3.61
N LYS A 554 -7.54 7.32 2.32
CA LYS A 554 -8.50 7.60 1.24
C LYS A 554 -9.59 6.53 1.16
N TRP A 555 -9.23 5.26 1.32
CA TRP A 555 -10.10 4.13 0.97
C TRP A 555 -10.76 3.46 2.17
N ALA A 556 -10.20 3.51 3.38
CA ALA A 556 -10.86 2.96 4.58
C ALA A 556 -12.30 3.50 4.79
N PRO A 557 -12.57 4.82 4.64
CA PRO A 557 -13.94 5.33 4.75
C PRO A 557 -14.90 4.75 3.69
N ARG A 558 -14.40 4.38 2.51
CA ARG A 558 -15.24 3.80 1.44
C ARG A 558 -15.76 2.42 1.83
N PHE A 559 -14.89 1.59 2.42
CA PHE A 559 -15.27 0.27 2.93
C PHE A 559 -16.21 0.36 4.13
N ASP A 560 -15.97 1.29 5.07
CA ASP A 560 -16.88 1.54 6.18
C ASP A 560 -18.30 1.88 5.68
N TYR A 561 -18.38 2.83 4.74
CA TYR A 561 -19.66 3.30 4.20
C TYR A 561 -20.37 2.23 3.38
N VAL A 562 -19.68 1.52 2.48
CA VAL A 562 -20.33 0.52 1.62
C VAL A 562 -20.89 -0.65 2.46
N LEU A 563 -20.16 -1.07 3.50
CA LEU A 563 -20.62 -2.11 4.42
C LEU A 563 -21.84 -1.62 5.21
N THR A 564 -21.78 -0.41 5.76
CA THR A 564 -22.88 0.18 6.52
C THR A 564 -24.14 0.35 5.66
N GLN A 565 -23.99 0.81 4.42
CA GLN A 565 -25.11 1.16 3.54
C GLN A 565 -25.73 -0.05 2.83
N GLN A 566 -24.95 -1.09 2.56
CA GLN A 566 -25.40 -2.23 1.76
C GLN A 566 -25.37 -3.53 2.56
N ALA A 567 -24.19 -3.94 3.03
CA ALA A 567 -24.01 -5.25 3.67
C ALA A 567 -24.82 -5.37 4.97
N LEU A 568 -24.68 -4.41 5.88
CA LEU A 568 -25.40 -4.42 7.15
C LEU A 568 -26.91 -4.26 6.96
N VAL A 569 -27.34 -3.43 6.00
CA VAL A 569 -28.76 -3.29 5.64
C VAL A 569 -29.34 -4.62 5.14
N ALA A 570 -28.61 -5.35 4.29
CA ALA A 570 -29.05 -6.65 3.79
C ALA A 570 -29.18 -7.69 4.92
N VAL A 571 -28.23 -7.70 5.86
CA VAL A 571 -28.29 -8.57 7.06
C VAL A 571 -29.50 -8.21 7.91
N ASP A 572 -29.69 -6.93 8.23
CA ASP A 572 -30.77 -6.48 9.11
C ASP A 572 -32.16 -6.67 8.46
N ALA A 573 -32.24 -6.66 7.12
CA ALA A 573 -33.43 -7.01 6.35
C ALA A 573 -33.70 -8.53 6.26
N GLY A 574 -32.82 -9.37 6.80
CA GLY A 574 -32.94 -10.83 6.72
C GLY A 574 -32.80 -11.36 5.29
N ALA A 575 -31.94 -10.75 4.47
CA ALA A 575 -31.71 -11.18 3.10
C ALA A 575 -31.30 -12.67 3.05
N PRO A 576 -31.80 -13.44 2.06
CA PRO A 576 -31.45 -14.85 1.94
C PRO A 576 -29.96 -15.02 1.66
N ILE A 577 -29.37 -16.07 2.26
CA ILE A 577 -27.97 -16.45 2.02
C ILE A 577 -27.81 -16.88 0.56
N ASN A 578 -26.84 -16.28 -0.14
CA ASN A 578 -26.47 -16.67 -1.49
C ASN A 578 -25.69 -17.99 -1.45
N GLN A 579 -26.38 -19.09 -1.75
CA GLN A 579 -25.82 -20.44 -1.71
C GLN A 579 -24.72 -20.66 -2.75
N ASP A 580 -24.80 -20.02 -3.92
CA ASP A 580 -23.75 -20.11 -4.94
C ASP A 580 -22.46 -19.48 -4.43
N LEU A 581 -22.57 -18.34 -3.75
CA LEU A 581 -21.43 -17.62 -3.19
C LEU A 581 -20.74 -18.42 -2.08
N MET A 582 -21.52 -19.11 -1.23
CA MET A 582 -20.97 -20.03 -0.23
C MET A 582 -20.36 -21.29 -0.85
N SER A 583 -21.03 -21.90 -1.83
CA SER A 583 -20.49 -23.05 -2.55
C SER A 583 -19.17 -22.70 -3.26
N ASN A 584 -19.11 -21.52 -3.88
CA ASN A 584 -17.90 -21.01 -4.51
C ASN A 584 -16.79 -20.76 -3.49
N PHE A 585 -17.12 -20.19 -2.32
CA PHE A 585 -16.14 -20.03 -1.23
C PHE A 585 -15.54 -21.38 -0.83
N VAL A 586 -16.36 -22.38 -0.52
CA VAL A 586 -15.90 -23.68 -0.03
C VAL A 586 -15.06 -24.42 -1.09
N SER A 587 -15.44 -24.29 -2.36
CA SER A 587 -14.78 -24.98 -3.48
C SER A 587 -13.69 -24.17 -4.19
N ASP A 588 -13.41 -22.94 -3.74
CA ASP A 588 -12.45 -22.07 -4.44
C ASP A 588 -11.06 -22.71 -4.48
N PRO A 589 -10.42 -22.79 -5.66
CA PRO A 589 -9.13 -23.43 -5.80
C PRO A 589 -7.99 -22.71 -5.05
N VAL A 590 -8.19 -21.47 -4.61
CA VAL A 590 -7.20 -20.70 -3.84
C VAL A 590 -6.84 -21.38 -2.54
N HIS A 591 -7.76 -22.11 -1.89
CA HIS A 591 -7.46 -22.79 -0.63
C HIS A 591 -6.32 -23.80 -0.79
N LYS A 592 -6.33 -24.58 -1.89
CA LYS A 592 -5.24 -25.51 -2.21
C LYS A 592 -3.94 -24.78 -2.57
N ALA A 593 -4.05 -23.64 -3.26
CA ALA A 593 -2.86 -22.83 -3.57
C ALA A 593 -2.24 -22.23 -2.30
N ILE A 594 -3.07 -21.80 -1.34
CA ILE A 594 -2.63 -21.33 -0.02
C ILE A 594 -1.89 -22.44 0.73
N ASP A 595 -2.39 -23.68 0.70
CA ASP A 595 -1.70 -24.82 1.34
C ASP A 595 -0.30 -25.08 0.77
N VAL A 596 -0.11 -24.84 -0.54
CA VAL A 596 1.21 -24.93 -1.18
C VAL A 596 2.10 -23.76 -0.75
N CYS A 597 1.61 -22.52 -0.84
CA CYS A 597 2.37 -21.34 -0.37
C CYS A 597 2.69 -21.41 1.12
N ALA A 598 1.83 -22.04 1.93
CA ALA A 598 2.02 -22.24 3.36
C ALA A 598 3.28 -23.04 3.68
N GLN A 599 3.65 -23.99 2.83
CA GLN A 599 4.85 -24.82 2.97
C GLN A 599 6.13 -24.06 2.61
N LEU A 600 6.01 -22.87 2.00
CA LEU A 600 7.12 -21.99 1.66
C LEU A 600 7.39 -20.93 2.73
N ARG A 601 6.51 -20.84 3.74
CA ARG A 601 6.60 -19.82 4.77
C ARG A 601 7.80 -20.04 5.70
N PRO A 602 8.32 -18.95 6.29
CA PRO A 602 9.29 -19.07 7.35
C PRO A 602 8.64 -19.78 8.54
N THR A 603 9.41 -20.61 9.23
CA THR A 603 8.91 -21.40 10.38
C THR A 603 8.74 -20.57 11.66
N VAL A 604 8.90 -19.25 11.57
CA VAL A 604 8.94 -18.33 12.71
C VAL A 604 7.91 -17.24 12.51
N ASP A 605 6.95 -17.16 13.44
CA ASP A 605 6.00 -16.06 13.51
C ASP A 605 6.73 -14.76 13.91
N ILE A 606 6.30 -13.63 13.33
CA ILE A 606 6.84 -12.33 13.70
C ILE A 606 6.48 -12.00 15.16
N SER A 607 7.49 -11.59 15.92
CA SER A 607 7.30 -11.08 17.27
C SER A 607 7.31 -9.57 17.25
N VAL A 608 6.16 -8.93 17.50
CA VAL A 608 6.02 -7.47 17.54
C VAL A 608 5.64 -7.01 18.96
N PRO A 609 6.63 -6.61 19.78
CA PRO A 609 6.34 -6.06 21.10
C PRO A 609 5.82 -4.61 20.99
N ALA A 610 5.12 -4.12 22.02
CA ALA A 610 4.59 -2.76 22.02
C ALA A 610 5.71 -1.69 22.02
N ASP A 611 6.82 -1.98 22.70
CA ASP A 611 8.03 -1.15 22.78
C ASP A 611 9.04 -1.44 21.66
N ALA A 612 8.58 -1.96 20.51
CA ALA A 612 9.43 -2.28 19.37
C ALA A 612 10.34 -1.10 18.97
N ASP A 613 11.64 -1.36 18.94
CA ASP A 613 12.71 -0.41 18.58
C ASP A 613 13.02 -0.40 17.07
N PHE A 614 12.60 -1.44 16.36
CA PHE A 614 12.79 -1.64 14.92
C PHE A 614 11.74 -0.94 14.04
N VAL A 615 10.76 -0.26 14.65
CA VAL A 615 9.72 0.52 13.94
C VAL A 615 10.21 1.91 13.57
N ARG A 616 9.40 2.65 12.81
CA ARG A 616 9.68 4.05 12.48
C ARG A 616 9.98 4.87 13.76
N PRO A 617 11.03 5.71 13.77
CA PRO A 617 11.43 6.48 14.94
C PRO A 617 10.30 7.25 15.62
N GLU A 618 9.43 7.89 14.83
CA GLU A 618 8.28 8.67 15.31
C GLU A 618 7.16 7.82 15.95
N LEU A 619 7.20 6.49 15.78
CA LEU A 619 6.23 5.55 16.36
C LEU A 619 6.79 4.76 17.56
N ARG A 620 8.09 4.87 17.83
CA ARG A 620 8.72 4.27 19.02
C ARG A 620 8.16 4.94 20.26
N GLN A 621 7.81 4.15 21.27
CA GLN A 621 7.50 4.66 22.60
C GLN A 621 8.72 4.40 23.48
N SER A 622 9.24 5.45 24.13
CA SER A 622 10.24 5.28 25.19
C SER A 622 9.60 4.53 26.35
N GLN A 623 10.34 3.58 26.93
CA GLN A 623 9.97 2.94 28.21
C GLN A 623 9.76 3.97 29.32
#